data_AF-A0A8T3WGS2-F1
#
_entry.id   AF-A0A8T3WGS2-F1
#
_cell.length_a   1.000
_cell.length_b   1.000
_cell.length_c   1.000
_cell.angle_alpha   90.00
_cell.angle_beta   90.00
_cell.angle_gamma   90.00
#
_symmetry.space_group_name_H-M   'P 1'
#
loop_
_entity.id
_entity.type
_entity.pdbx_description
1 polymer ?
#
loop_
_entity_poly.entity_id
_entity_poly.type
_entity_poly.pdbx_seq_one_letter_code
_entity_poly.pdbx_strand_id
1 'polypeptide(L)'
;MEHPIVAKILKEGINSVDLSMLDISKENQIWNFVGEKLYKLNKVPEAVTILEKTSNFDKLKEMGDELLMQNKAELAALCFIPTKDKERLNNVAVLCMKALNHKLAAEAYRAADNIDMAEFLEDNYCI
;
A
#
# COMPACT_ATOMS: atom_id res chain seq x y z
N MET A 1 20.06 -15.92 4.66
CA MET A 1 20.66 -15.93 3.31
C MET A 1 19.67 -15.23 2.39
N GLU A 2 20.09 -14.19 1.68
CA GLU A 2 19.19 -13.47 0.76
C GLU A 2 19.00 -14.32 -0.50
N HIS A 3 17.74 -14.58 -0.90
CA HIS A 3 17.44 -15.45 -2.04
C HIS A 3 17.94 -14.79 -3.34
N PRO A 4 18.75 -15.45 -4.20
CA PRO A 4 19.36 -14.82 -5.38
C PRO A 4 18.36 -14.13 -6.31
N ILE A 5 17.18 -14.72 -6.46
CA ILE A 5 16.06 -14.16 -7.22
C ILE A 5 15.58 -12.83 -6.63
N VAL A 6 15.45 -12.73 -5.30
CA VAL A 6 15.02 -11.50 -4.61
C VAL A 6 16.06 -10.40 -4.82
N ALA A 7 17.35 -10.72 -4.68
CA ALA A 7 18.43 -9.76 -4.91
C ALA A 7 18.41 -9.21 -6.35
N LYS A 8 18.16 -10.09 -7.34
CA LYS A 8 17.98 -9.68 -8.74
C LYS A 8 16.78 -8.74 -8.89
N ILE A 9 15.61 -9.10 -8.36
CA ILE A 9 14.39 -8.28 -8.43
C ILE A 9 14.60 -6.90 -7.80
N LEU A 10 15.24 -6.82 -6.63
CA LEU A 10 15.49 -5.55 -5.94
C LEU A 10 16.46 -4.63 -6.72
N LYS A 11 17.37 -5.22 -7.51
CA LYS A 11 18.36 -4.50 -8.31
C LYS A 11 17.83 -4.07 -9.68
N GLU A 12 17.12 -4.97 -10.37
CA GLU A 12 16.72 -4.81 -11.77
C GLU A 12 15.24 -4.45 -11.95
N GLY A 13 14.44 -4.50 -10.87
CA GLY A 13 13.03 -4.15 -10.85
C GLY A 13 12.09 -5.36 -10.85
N ILE A 14 10.83 -5.13 -10.47
CA ILE A 14 9.81 -6.19 -10.32
C ILE A 14 9.49 -6.95 -11.61
N ASN A 15 9.77 -6.36 -12.77
CA ASN A 15 9.54 -6.97 -14.08
C ASN A 15 10.78 -7.74 -14.61
N SER A 16 11.87 -7.83 -13.84
CA SER A 16 13.13 -8.46 -14.27
C SER A 16 13.12 -10.00 -14.22
N VAL A 17 12.11 -10.58 -13.58
CA VAL A 17 11.97 -12.03 -13.40
C VAL A 17 10.52 -12.42 -13.60
N ASP A 18 10.31 -13.49 -14.36
CA ASP A 18 9.03 -14.20 -14.44
C ASP A 18 9.04 -15.39 -13.47
N LEU A 19 8.08 -15.44 -12.56
CA LEU A 19 7.92 -16.51 -11.56
C LEU A 19 6.75 -17.45 -11.87
N SER A 20 6.07 -17.27 -13.02
CA SER A 20 4.89 -18.04 -13.42
C SER A 20 5.12 -19.56 -13.53
N MET A 21 6.38 -19.98 -13.63
CA MET A 21 6.78 -21.39 -13.64
C MET A 21 6.78 -22.03 -12.24
N LEU A 22 6.65 -21.24 -11.17
CA LEU A 22 6.56 -21.74 -9.80
C LEU A 22 5.11 -22.04 -9.42
N ASP A 23 4.93 -22.86 -8.39
CA ASP A 23 3.62 -22.97 -7.77
C ASP A 23 3.22 -21.64 -7.12
N ILE A 24 1.92 -21.33 -7.14
CA ILE A 24 1.34 -20.06 -6.66
C ILE A 24 1.77 -19.75 -5.22
N SER A 25 1.92 -20.78 -4.38
CA SER A 25 2.34 -20.62 -2.99
C SER A 25 3.77 -20.10 -2.89
N LYS A 26 4.72 -20.71 -3.60
CA LYS A 26 6.12 -20.26 -3.66
C LYS A 26 6.27 -18.92 -4.36
N GLU A 27 5.53 -18.70 -5.44
CA GLU A 27 5.49 -17.40 -6.12
C GLU A 27 5.09 -16.30 -5.13
N ASN A 28 3.97 -16.49 -4.41
CA ASN A 28 3.49 -15.52 -3.43
C ASN A 28 4.48 -15.32 -2.27
N GLN A 29 5.15 -16.37 -1.81
CA GLN A 29 6.20 -16.24 -0.79
C GLN A 29 7.35 -15.35 -1.25
N ILE A 30 7.82 -15.51 -2.50
CA ILE A 30 8.90 -14.69 -3.05
C ILE A 30 8.44 -13.23 -3.20
N TRP A 31 7.26 -13.01 -3.78
CA TRP A 31 6.72 -11.65 -3.95
C TRP A 31 6.46 -10.96 -2.61
N ASN A 32 5.90 -11.65 -1.62
CA ASN A 32 5.73 -11.11 -0.28
C ASN A 32 7.06 -10.67 0.34
N PHE A 33 8.09 -11.51 0.21
CA PHE A 33 9.43 -11.18 0.71
C PHE A 33 10.05 -9.99 -0.04
N VAL A 34 9.83 -9.88 -1.36
CA VAL A 34 10.23 -8.70 -2.15
C VAL A 34 9.51 -7.45 -1.63
N GLY A 35 8.19 -7.51 -1.41
CA GLY A 35 7.40 -6.41 -0.87
C GLY A 35 7.92 -5.91 0.47
N GLU A 36 8.20 -6.82 1.41
CA GLU A 36 8.80 -6.47 2.71
C GLU A 36 10.18 -5.82 2.57
N LYS A 37 11.00 -6.29 1.64
CA LYS A 37 12.33 -5.74 1.39
C LYS A 37 12.25 -4.34 0.77
N LEU A 38 11.34 -4.13 -0.17
CA LEU A 38 11.06 -2.81 -0.75
C LEU A 38 10.62 -1.82 0.33
N TYR A 39 9.74 -2.25 1.24
CA TYR A 39 9.32 -1.42 2.37
C TYR A 39 10.50 -1.03 3.27
N LYS A 40 11.37 -1.99 3.63
CA LYS A 40 12.60 -1.74 4.41
C LYS A 40 13.59 -0.81 3.70
N LEU A 41 13.53 -0.72 2.37
CA LEU A 41 14.30 0.22 1.55
C LEU A 41 13.56 1.56 1.35
N ASN A 42 12.46 1.81 2.07
CA ASN A 42 11.61 2.99 1.97
C ASN A 42 10.99 3.19 0.57
N LYS A 43 10.91 2.12 -0.24
CA LYS A 43 10.21 2.05 -1.54
C LYS A 43 8.76 1.61 -1.32
N VAL A 44 8.00 2.46 -0.62
CA VAL A 44 6.65 2.11 -0.13
C VAL A 44 5.65 1.87 -1.27
N PRO A 45 5.55 2.71 -2.32
CA PRO A 45 4.62 2.46 -3.42
C PRO A 45 4.84 1.11 -4.09
N GLU A 46 6.08 0.74 -4.37
CA GLU A 46 6.41 -0.55 -4.99
C GLU A 46 6.13 -1.73 -4.04
N ALA A 47 6.37 -1.56 -2.74
CA ALA A 47 6.02 -2.56 -1.74
C ALA A 47 4.50 -2.80 -1.70
N VAL A 48 3.70 -1.72 -1.74
CA VAL A 48 2.23 -1.80 -1.77
C VAL A 48 1.75 -2.54 -3.01
N THR A 49 2.23 -2.17 -4.20
CA THR A 49 1.84 -2.84 -5.46
C THR A 49 2.09 -4.35 -5.41
N ILE A 50 3.23 -4.78 -4.85
CA ILE A 50 3.55 -6.20 -4.75
C ILE A 50 2.68 -6.92 -3.73
N LEU A 51 2.47 -6.33 -2.55
CA LEU A 51 1.67 -6.95 -1.49
C LEU A 51 0.17 -6.95 -1.81
N GLU A 52 -0.32 -5.98 -2.57
CA GLU A 52 -1.69 -5.98 -3.12
C GLU A 52 -1.85 -7.12 -4.13
N LYS A 53 -0.89 -7.29 -5.05
CA LYS A 53 -0.92 -8.36 -6.05
C LYS A 53 -0.95 -9.76 -5.42
N THR A 54 -0.31 -9.94 -4.27
CA THR A 54 -0.30 -11.20 -3.52
C THR A 54 -1.43 -11.29 -2.48
N SER A 55 -2.33 -10.30 -2.42
CA SER A 55 -3.41 -10.19 -1.43
C SER A 55 -2.94 -10.28 0.02
N ASN A 56 -1.71 -9.84 0.31
CA ASN A 56 -1.15 -9.84 1.66
C ASN A 56 -1.61 -8.60 2.45
N PHE A 57 -2.92 -8.51 2.66
CA PHE A 57 -3.56 -7.36 3.30
C PHE A 57 -3.19 -7.20 4.76
N ASP A 58 -2.88 -8.28 5.47
CA ASP A 58 -2.41 -8.20 6.86
C ASP A 58 -1.08 -7.45 6.94
N LYS A 59 -0.15 -7.73 6.02
CA LYS A 59 1.13 -7.02 5.96
C LYS A 59 0.96 -5.56 5.57
N LEU A 60 0.04 -5.27 4.64
CA LEU A 60 -0.32 -3.89 4.28
C LEU A 60 -0.87 -3.12 5.48
N LYS A 61 -1.73 -3.74 6.31
CA LYS A 61 -2.23 -3.11 7.53
C LYS A 61 -1.11 -2.82 8.53
N GLU A 62 -0.23 -3.79 8.77
CA GLU A 62 0.94 -3.62 9.64
C GLU A 62 1.83 -2.44 9.18
N MET A 63 2.16 -2.41 7.89
CA MET A 63 2.95 -1.32 7.29
C MET A 63 2.26 0.04 7.41
N GLY A 64 0.95 0.09 7.15
CA GLY A 64 0.17 1.33 7.30
C GLY A 64 0.16 1.83 8.75
N ASP A 65 -0.04 0.93 9.71
CA ASP A 65 -0.05 1.27 11.14
C ASP A 65 1.34 1.80 11.58
N GLU A 66 2.44 1.20 11.10
CA GLU A 66 3.81 1.69 11.32
C GLU A 66 4.07 3.08 10.70
N LEU A 67 3.56 3.31 9.49
CA LEU A 67 3.70 4.61 8.81
C LEU A 67 2.90 5.70 9.52
N LEU A 68 1.74 5.38 10.10
CA LEU A 68 0.98 6.29 10.96
C LEU A 68 1.78 6.69 12.20
N MET A 69 2.43 5.73 12.87
CA MET A 69 3.31 6.04 14.01
C MET A 69 4.47 6.97 13.64
N GLN A 70 4.88 7.00 12.37
CA GLN A 70 5.90 7.90 11.83
C GLN A 70 5.34 9.22 11.30
N ASN A 71 4.05 9.51 11.48
CA ASN A 71 3.34 10.66 10.92
C ASN A 71 3.34 10.71 9.37
N LYS A 72 3.50 9.57 8.70
CA LYS A 72 3.50 9.45 7.23
C LYS A 72 2.11 9.03 6.74
N ALA A 73 1.09 9.86 6.99
CA ALA A 73 -0.30 9.54 6.70
C ALA A 73 -0.55 9.20 5.23
N GLU A 74 0.08 9.92 4.30
CA GLU A 74 -0.09 9.67 2.87
C GLU A 74 0.39 8.26 2.47
N LEU A 75 1.57 7.86 2.94
CA LEU A 75 2.09 6.53 2.66
C LEU A 75 1.25 5.44 3.34
N ALA A 76 0.74 5.71 4.56
CA ALA A 76 -0.16 4.79 5.24
C ALA A 76 -1.48 4.60 4.47
N ALA A 77 -2.01 5.66 3.85
CA ALA A 77 -3.23 5.58 3.05
C ALA A 77 -3.04 4.64 1.85
N LEU A 78 -1.89 4.72 1.16
CA LEU A 78 -1.54 3.79 0.08
C LEU A 78 -1.58 2.34 0.55
N CYS A 79 -1.12 2.06 1.77
CA CYS A 79 -1.18 0.71 2.33
C CYS A 79 -2.62 0.27 2.65
N PHE A 80 -3.47 1.15 3.18
CA PHE A 80 -4.81 0.77 3.62
C PHE A 80 -5.84 0.67 2.49
N ILE A 81 -5.76 1.49 1.44
CA ILE A 81 -6.71 1.53 0.30
C ILE A 81 -7.03 0.13 -0.28
N PRO A 82 -6.04 -0.72 -0.58
CA PRO A 82 -6.30 -2.06 -1.12
C PRO A 82 -6.97 -3.00 -0.10
N THR A 83 -6.85 -2.74 1.20
CA THR A 83 -7.34 -3.65 2.25
C THR A 83 -8.83 -3.54 2.55
N LYS A 84 -9.47 -2.43 2.12
CA LYS A 84 -10.89 -2.11 2.38
C LYS A 84 -11.27 -2.09 3.87
N ASP A 85 -10.28 -1.91 4.76
CA ASP A 85 -10.50 -1.76 6.20
C ASP A 85 -11.08 -0.38 6.51
N LYS A 86 -12.41 -0.31 6.67
CA LYS A 86 -13.16 0.95 6.81
C LYS A 86 -12.70 1.79 7.99
N GLU A 87 -12.30 1.18 9.10
CA GLU A 87 -11.87 1.92 10.28
C GLU A 87 -10.55 2.63 10.01
N ARG A 88 -9.54 1.88 9.54
CA ARG A 88 -8.22 2.42 9.20
C ARG A 88 -8.31 3.46 8.08
N LEU A 89 -9.17 3.23 7.10
CA LEU A 89 -9.37 4.15 5.98
C LEU A 89 -10.00 5.47 6.39
N ASN A 90 -11.05 5.45 7.22
CA ASN A 90 -11.61 6.70 7.75
C ASN A 90 -10.59 7.45 8.62
N ASN A 91 -9.83 6.72 9.44
CA ASN A 91 -8.80 7.31 10.30
C ASN A 91 -7.68 7.97 9.48
N VAL A 92 -7.14 7.28 8.47
CA VAL A 92 -6.06 7.84 7.63
C VAL A 92 -6.57 8.98 6.75
N ALA A 93 -7.81 8.93 6.28
CA ALA A 93 -8.41 10.02 5.49
C ALA A 93 -8.45 11.33 6.29
N VAL A 94 -8.84 11.28 7.57
CA VAL A 94 -8.79 12.44 8.47
C VAL A 94 -7.37 13.01 8.60
N LEU A 95 -6.36 12.13 8.66
CA LEU A 95 -4.97 12.55 8.75
C LEU A 95 -4.46 13.16 7.44
N CYS A 96 -4.84 12.60 6.29
CA CYS A 96 -4.55 13.17 4.97
C CYS A 96 -5.19 14.56 4.79
N MET A 97 -6.43 14.76 5.27
CA MET A 97 -7.05 16.09 5.27
C MET A 97 -6.26 17.10 6.10
N LYS A 98 -5.78 16.70 7.29
CA LYS A 98 -4.92 17.57 8.12
C LYS A 98 -3.60 17.91 7.45
N ALA A 99 -3.10 17.01 6.59
CA ALA A 99 -1.92 17.22 5.76
C ALA A 99 -2.21 17.98 4.45
N LEU A 100 -3.45 18.45 4.24
CA LEU A 100 -3.92 19.13 3.01
C LEU A 100 -3.86 18.25 1.75
N ASN A 101 -3.74 16.93 1.91
CA ASN A 101 -3.81 15.98 0.80
C ASN A 101 -5.26 15.51 0.61
N HIS A 102 -6.09 16.42 0.08
CA HIS A 102 -7.52 16.19 -0.11
C HIS A 102 -7.79 15.05 -1.10
N LYS A 103 -6.97 14.92 -2.15
CA LYS A 103 -7.08 13.85 -3.15
C LYS A 103 -7.00 12.47 -2.50
N LEU A 104 -5.93 12.23 -1.74
CA LEU A 104 -5.72 10.94 -1.11
C LEU A 104 -6.71 10.68 0.03
N ALA A 105 -7.18 11.74 0.71
CA ALA A 105 -8.27 11.63 1.67
C ALA A 105 -9.58 11.18 1.01
N ALA A 106 -9.95 11.76 -0.15
CA ALA A 106 -11.13 11.36 -0.90
C ALA A 106 -11.04 9.91 -1.38
N GLU A 107 -9.88 9.50 -1.91
CA GLU A 107 -9.62 8.10 -2.30
C GLU A 107 -9.79 7.14 -1.12
N ALA A 108 -9.26 7.48 0.06
CA ALA A 108 -9.39 6.67 1.27
C ALA A 108 -10.85 6.62 1.77
N TYR A 109 -11.58 7.73 1.78
CA TYR A 109 -13.00 7.76 2.14
C TYR A 109 -13.84 6.91 1.19
N ARG A 110 -13.59 7.02 -0.12
CA ARG A 110 -14.27 6.21 -1.14
C ARG A 110 -13.98 4.72 -0.93
N ALA A 111 -12.73 4.36 -0.63
CA ALA A 111 -12.36 2.98 -0.33
C ALA A 111 -13.00 2.45 0.98
N ALA A 112 -13.42 3.34 1.89
CA ALA A 112 -14.13 3.01 3.14
C ALA A 112 -15.66 2.93 2.96
N ASP A 113 -16.18 3.13 1.75
CA ASP A 113 -17.60 3.35 1.44
C ASP A 113 -18.20 4.62 2.09
N ASN A 114 -17.37 5.62 2.41
CA ASN A 114 -17.81 6.93 2.89
C ASN A 114 -17.95 7.90 1.70
N ILE A 115 -18.92 7.60 0.84
CA ILE A 115 -19.10 8.29 -0.45
C ILE A 115 -19.41 9.78 -0.26
N ASP A 116 -20.29 10.11 0.69
CA ASP A 116 -20.67 11.50 0.99
C ASP A 116 -19.44 12.37 1.28
N MET A 117 -18.46 11.84 2.02
CA MET A 117 -17.25 12.58 2.35
C MET A 117 -16.25 12.63 1.21
N ALA A 118 -16.17 11.59 0.39
CA ALA A 118 -15.36 11.60 -0.82
C ALA A 118 -15.87 12.67 -1.80
N GLU A 119 -17.17 12.69 -2.09
CA GLU A 119 -17.80 13.67 -2.99
C GLU A 119 -17.69 15.09 -2.44
N PHE A 120 -17.89 15.29 -1.12
CA PHE A 120 -17.66 16.59 -0.48
C PHE A 120 -16.26 17.13 -0.75
N LEU A 121 -15.23 16.28 -0.65
CA LEU A 121 -13.85 16.71 -0.91
C LEU A 121 -13.61 17.00 -2.40
N GLU A 122 -14.15 16.18 -3.30
CA GLU A 122 -14.03 16.36 -4.74
C GLU A 122 -14.66 17.69 -5.19
N ASP A 123 -15.87 17.99 -4.71
CA ASP A 123 -16.60 19.21 -5.06
C ASP A 123 -15.95 20.50 -4.53
N ASN A 124 -15.38 20.46 -3.31
CA ASN A 124 -14.86 21.65 -2.65
C ASN A 124 -13.39 21.94 -2.97
N TYR A 125 -12.63 20.94 -3.39
CA TYR A 125 -11.18 21.08 -3.62
C TYR A 125 -10.76 20.83 -5.08
N CYS A 126 -11.70 20.61 -6.00
CA CYS A 126 -11.46 20.40 -7.43
C CYS A 126 -10.40 19.33 -7.71
N ILE A 127 -10.49 18.20 -7.01
CA ILE A 127 -9.58 17.04 -7.08
C ILE A 127 -10.18 15.89 -7.88
#